data_AF-A0A3M1TU24-F1
#
_entry.id   AF-A0A3M1TU24-F1
#
_cell.length_a   1.000
_cell.length_b   1.000
_cell.length_c   1.000
_cell.angle_alpha   90.00
_cell.angle_beta   90.00
_cell.angle_gamma   90.00
#
_symmetry.space_group_name_H-M   'P 1'
#
loop_
_entity.id
_entity.type
_entity.pdbx_description
1 polymer ?
#
loop_
_entity_poly.entity_id
_entity_poly.type
_entity_poly.pdbx_seq_one_letter_code
_entity_poly.pdbx_strand_id
1 'polypeptide(L)'
;MSPTPALRPLARGLVVGLALFAAGTAAPRSEGVRLGTFELADDAVVDGDTIRVKGLDASLRLVAIDTEETFKDPKHRRAAEEDFGGYARRMRGESPTPVKYGTPLGEEAKRFARRFFYGVHSVRLEYDDPRQPRGYYGRHLVHVFAKKDGTWRHYNLEAVRAGMSPYFTKYGYSKRFHLAFVEAQQEAQAAKRGIWAPGAKHYPDYDERLAWWDRRARQIARFEKRYEGRPGYVRLGRPGAMDRLLAAEGRTVTVFGTIAEMRLDEAPYLVWLAHEKKNDFALVAFDEAELKKLSPGKWYGWYVYVRGRVSLYRGRPQMKAAEIRRIWME
;
A
#
# COMPACT_ATOMS: atom_id res chain seq x y z
N MET A 1 3.97 80.52 -19.60
CA MET A 1 4.19 80.92 -18.20
C MET A 1 3.22 80.12 -17.35
N SER A 2 3.76 79.27 -16.47
CA SER A 2 3.04 78.28 -15.68
C SER A 2 2.08 78.89 -14.64
N PRO A 3 0.96 78.23 -14.31
CA PRO A 3 0.30 78.39 -13.01
C PRO A 3 0.61 77.20 -12.09
N THR A 4 0.89 77.48 -10.83
CA THR A 4 1.10 76.48 -9.76
C THR A 4 -0.24 76.16 -9.08
N PRO A 5 -0.54 74.89 -8.72
CA PRO A 5 -1.88 74.46 -8.36
C PRO A 5 -2.15 74.42 -6.84
N ALA A 6 -3.43 74.56 -6.48
CA ALA A 6 -3.97 74.39 -5.13
C ALA A 6 -4.40 72.94 -4.88
N LEU A 7 -4.05 72.43 -3.70
CA LEU A 7 -4.41 71.11 -3.16
C LEU A 7 -5.90 70.99 -2.83
N ARG A 8 -6.52 69.86 -3.17
CA ARG A 8 -7.85 69.41 -2.72
C ARG A 8 -7.73 68.13 -1.87
N PRO A 9 -8.59 67.91 -0.86
CA PRO A 9 -8.55 66.72 -0.02
C PRO A 9 -9.37 65.53 -0.57
N LEU A 10 -8.77 64.36 -0.34
CA LEU A 10 -9.24 62.97 -0.19
C LEU A 10 -10.72 62.65 -0.44
N ALA A 11 -10.94 61.78 -1.42
CA ALA A 11 -12.22 61.16 -1.74
C ALA A 11 -12.48 59.87 -0.93
N ARG A 12 -13.78 59.63 -0.76
CA ARG A 12 -14.47 58.61 0.04
C ARG A 12 -14.14 57.17 -0.35
N GLY A 13 -14.19 56.29 0.65
CA GLY A 13 -13.95 54.85 0.55
C GLY A 13 -15.01 54.10 -0.27
N LEU A 14 -14.52 53.12 -1.02
CA LEU A 14 -15.30 52.14 -1.76
C LEU A 14 -15.30 50.82 -0.97
N VAL A 15 -16.47 50.40 -0.49
CA VAL A 15 -16.67 49.07 0.10
C VAL A 15 -16.82 48.08 -1.06
N VAL A 16 -15.81 47.24 -1.28
CA VAL A 16 -15.89 46.11 -2.21
C VAL A 16 -16.50 44.93 -1.47
N GLY A 17 -17.77 44.63 -1.77
CA GLY A 17 -18.44 43.42 -1.33
C GLY A 17 -17.84 42.20 -2.02
N LEU A 18 -17.12 41.37 -1.26
CA LEU A 18 -16.59 40.10 -1.72
C LEU A 18 -17.72 39.06 -1.73
N ALA A 19 -18.33 38.84 -2.89
CA ALA A 19 -19.27 37.74 -3.08
C ALA A 19 -18.50 36.41 -3.09
N LEU A 20 -18.61 35.63 -2.01
CA LEU A 20 -18.17 34.24 -1.95
C LEU A 20 -19.07 33.39 -2.87
N PHE A 21 -18.59 33.07 -4.06
CA PHE A 21 -19.15 31.96 -4.84
C PHE A 21 -18.73 30.64 -4.18
N ALA A 22 -19.65 30.03 -3.42
CA ALA A 22 -19.55 28.63 -3.05
C ALA A 22 -19.74 27.77 -4.31
N ALA A 23 -18.65 27.53 -5.04
CA ALA A 23 -18.61 26.50 -6.06
C ALA A 23 -18.70 25.14 -5.35
N GLY A 24 -19.92 24.61 -5.24
CA GLY A 24 -20.14 23.22 -4.86
C GLY A 24 -19.45 22.31 -5.86
N THR A 25 -18.28 21.79 -5.49
CA THR A 25 -17.62 20.73 -6.24
C THR A 25 -18.44 19.46 -6.05
N ALA A 26 -19.30 19.16 -7.02
CA ALA A 26 -19.89 17.84 -7.13
C ALA A 26 -18.74 16.84 -7.24
N ALA A 27 -18.58 15.99 -6.21
CA ALA A 27 -17.61 14.91 -6.22
C ALA A 27 -17.81 14.06 -7.50
N PRO A 28 -16.74 13.70 -8.23
CA PRO A 28 -16.87 12.93 -9.45
C PRO A 28 -17.67 11.65 -9.19
N ARG A 29 -18.68 11.39 -10.02
CA ARG A 29 -19.53 10.20 -9.92
C ARG A 29 -18.66 8.95 -9.98
N SER A 30 -18.90 8.10 -8.99
CA SER A 30 -18.07 7.01 -8.50
C SER A 30 -18.32 5.68 -9.22
N GLU A 31 -18.26 5.64 -10.56
CA GLU A 31 -18.38 4.34 -11.24
C GLU A 31 -17.21 3.43 -10.81
N GLY A 32 -17.54 2.25 -10.28
CA GLY A 32 -16.58 1.25 -9.83
C GLY A 32 -15.90 1.52 -8.48
N VAL A 33 -16.05 2.69 -7.85
CA VAL A 33 -15.40 2.98 -6.55
C VAL A 33 -16.22 2.46 -5.37
N ARG A 34 -17.55 2.62 -5.39
CA ARG A 34 -18.41 2.12 -4.32
C ARG A 34 -18.74 0.65 -4.59
N LEU A 35 -18.26 -0.24 -3.73
CA LEU A 35 -18.60 -1.66 -3.81
C LEU A 35 -20.03 -1.92 -3.33
N GLY A 36 -20.46 -1.24 -2.26
CA GLY A 36 -21.82 -1.37 -1.74
C GLY A 36 -21.91 -1.07 -0.25
N THR A 37 -23.08 -1.37 0.31
CA THR A 37 -23.33 -1.38 1.76
C THR A 37 -23.64 -2.80 2.17
N PHE A 38 -22.94 -3.30 3.18
CA PHE A 38 -23.01 -4.69 3.62
C PHE A 38 -23.22 -4.76 5.12
N GLU A 39 -24.00 -5.74 5.56
CA GLU A 39 -24.09 -6.07 6.98
C GLU A 39 -22.77 -6.65 7.49
N LEU A 40 -22.39 -6.29 8.71
CA LEU A 40 -21.30 -6.96 9.39
C LEU A 40 -21.69 -8.44 9.67
N ALA A 41 -20.74 -9.35 9.54
CA ALA A 41 -20.93 -10.74 9.96
C ALA A 41 -20.93 -10.87 11.49
N ASP A 42 -21.39 -12.00 12.01
CA ASP A 42 -21.20 -12.34 13.42
C ASP A 42 -19.70 -12.45 13.70
N ASP A 43 -19.24 -11.86 14.81
CA ASP A 43 -17.81 -11.67 15.11
C ASP A 43 -17.04 -11.11 13.91
N ALA A 44 -17.55 -10.03 13.32
CA ALA A 44 -16.98 -9.42 12.12
C ALA A 44 -15.51 -9.03 12.24
N VAL A 45 -15.06 -8.60 13.43
CA VAL A 45 -13.68 -8.15 13.65
C VAL A 45 -12.75 -9.36 13.87
N VAL A 46 -11.99 -9.70 12.83
CA VAL A 46 -11.01 -10.80 12.87
C VAL A 46 -9.69 -10.30 13.46
N ASP A 47 -9.22 -9.16 12.97
CA ASP A 47 -8.00 -8.48 13.42
C ASP A 47 -8.15 -6.95 13.23
N GLY A 48 -7.16 -6.17 13.66
CA GLY A 48 -7.19 -4.70 13.56
C GLY A 48 -7.37 -4.15 12.14
N ASP A 49 -6.88 -4.87 11.13
CA ASP A 49 -6.95 -4.50 9.70
C ASP A 49 -7.79 -5.46 8.84
N THR A 50 -8.59 -6.32 9.48
CA THR A 50 -9.34 -7.37 8.80
C THR A 50 -10.73 -7.54 9.43
N ILE A 51 -11.78 -7.30 8.63
CA ILE A 51 -13.18 -7.54 9.02
C ILE A 51 -13.88 -8.46 8.00
N ARG A 52 -15.01 -9.06 8.42
CA ARG A 52 -15.92 -9.84 7.59
C ARG A 52 -17.28 -9.17 7.49
N VAL A 53 -17.89 -9.26 6.31
CA VAL A 53 -19.25 -8.80 6.03
C VAL A 53 -20.05 -9.96 5.44
N LYS A 54 -21.37 -9.89 5.55
CA LYS A 54 -22.27 -10.84 4.89
C LYS A 54 -22.34 -10.58 3.38
N GLY A 55 -22.57 -11.64 2.61
CA GLY A 55 -22.83 -11.53 1.16
C GLY A 55 -21.59 -11.36 0.27
N LEU A 56 -20.38 -11.39 0.83
CA LEU A 56 -19.13 -11.45 0.06
C LEU A 56 -18.44 -12.80 0.26
N ASP A 57 -17.85 -13.30 -0.83
CA ASP A 57 -17.19 -14.61 -0.93
C ASP A 57 -15.77 -14.65 -0.34
N ALA A 58 -15.26 -13.50 0.11
CA ALA A 58 -13.89 -13.35 0.60
C ALA A 58 -13.80 -12.34 1.75
N SER A 59 -12.78 -12.52 2.60
CA SER A 59 -12.46 -11.53 3.62
C SER A 59 -11.95 -10.22 3.01
N LEU A 60 -12.13 -9.12 3.75
CA LEU A 60 -11.68 -7.80 3.32
C LEU A 60 -10.24 -7.57 3.78
N ARG A 61 -9.38 -7.06 2.90
CA ARG A 61 -8.11 -6.44 3.30
C ARG A 61 -8.31 -4.94 3.32
N LEU A 62 -8.15 -4.36 4.50
CA LEU A 62 -8.27 -2.92 4.66
C LEU A 62 -7.00 -2.25 4.13
N VAL A 63 -7.18 -1.43 3.10
CA VAL A 63 -6.04 -0.77 2.44
C VAL A 63 -5.48 0.37 3.29
N ALA A 64 -4.23 0.75 3.01
CA ALA A 64 -3.51 1.84 3.68
C ALA A 64 -3.25 1.65 5.19
N ILE A 65 -3.60 0.47 5.75
CA ILE A 65 -3.26 0.08 7.12
C ILE A 65 -2.61 -1.30 7.15
N ASP A 66 -1.81 -1.53 8.19
CA ASP A 66 -1.16 -2.79 8.55
C ASP A 66 -1.00 -2.80 10.07
N THR A 67 -2.04 -3.26 10.76
CA THR A 67 -2.01 -3.38 12.22
C THR A 67 -1.09 -4.53 12.62
N GLU A 68 -0.49 -4.46 13.80
CA GLU A 68 0.32 -5.57 14.30
C GLU A 68 -0.51 -6.82 14.52
N GLU A 69 0.14 -7.99 14.47
CA GLU A 69 -0.56 -9.25 14.59
C GLU A 69 -1.03 -9.48 16.04
N THR A 70 -2.14 -10.16 16.21
CA THR A 70 -2.58 -10.66 17.51
C THR A 70 -1.85 -11.95 17.89
N PHE A 71 -1.77 -12.28 19.18
CA PHE A 71 -1.15 -13.53 19.63
C PHE A 71 -2.02 -14.72 19.22
N LYS A 72 -1.48 -15.58 18.35
CA LYS A 72 -2.13 -16.83 17.95
C LYS A 72 -1.76 -18.03 18.85
N ASP A 73 -0.61 -17.95 19.53
CA ASP A 73 -0.13 -18.96 20.48
C ASP A 73 -0.03 -18.36 21.91
N PRO A 74 -0.67 -18.98 22.93
CA PRO A 74 -0.55 -18.58 24.33
C PRO A 74 0.89 -18.51 24.86
N LYS A 75 1.82 -19.31 24.32
CA LYS A 75 3.25 -19.27 24.71
C LYS A 75 3.89 -17.94 24.34
N HIS A 76 3.60 -17.43 23.15
CA HIS A 76 4.11 -16.12 22.72
C HIS A 76 3.54 -14.98 23.56
N ARG A 77 2.24 -15.07 23.93
CA ARG A 77 1.62 -14.10 24.83
C ARG A 77 2.33 -14.06 26.18
N ARG A 78 2.51 -15.21 26.84
CA ARG A 78 3.21 -15.29 28.14
C ARG A 78 4.63 -14.75 28.06
N ALA A 79 5.38 -15.13 27.01
CA ALA A 79 6.74 -14.65 26.81
C ALA A 79 6.82 -13.13 26.62
N ALA A 80 5.84 -12.53 25.93
CA ALA A 80 5.74 -11.09 25.74
C ALA A 80 5.30 -10.32 27.00
N GLU A 81 4.49 -10.95 27.86
CA GLU A 81 4.07 -10.41 29.16
C GLU A 81 5.26 -10.33 30.12
N GLU A 82 6.11 -11.36 30.15
CA GLU A 82 7.30 -11.46 30.99
C GLU A 82 8.41 -10.48 30.57
N ASP A 83 8.86 -10.55 29.32
CA ASP A 83 9.87 -9.64 28.76
C ASP A 83 9.60 -9.42 27.27
N PHE A 84 8.91 -8.32 26.97
CA PHE A 84 8.60 -7.96 25.60
C PHE A 84 9.86 -7.68 24.76
N GLY A 85 10.90 -7.08 25.34
CA GLY A 85 12.12 -6.74 24.61
C GLY A 85 12.89 -7.99 24.21
N GLY A 86 13.06 -8.94 25.13
CA GLY A 86 13.66 -10.25 24.85
C GLY A 86 12.80 -11.08 23.90
N TYR A 87 11.48 -11.07 24.06
CA TYR A 87 10.56 -11.71 23.13
C TYR A 87 10.71 -11.17 21.70
N ALA A 88 10.66 -9.85 21.52
CA ALA A 88 10.81 -9.19 20.22
C ALA A 88 12.15 -9.55 19.54
N ARG A 89 13.26 -9.55 20.29
CA ARG A 89 14.57 -9.99 19.77
C ARG A 89 14.56 -11.45 19.31
N ARG A 90 13.96 -12.36 20.09
CA ARG A 90 13.82 -13.78 19.69
C ARG A 90 12.95 -13.94 18.45
N MET A 91 11.87 -13.18 18.33
CA MET A 91 11.02 -13.23 17.14
C MET A 91 11.74 -12.73 15.89
N ARG A 92 12.57 -11.69 15.99
CA ARG A 92 13.43 -11.23 14.88
C ARG A 92 14.49 -12.28 14.53
N GLY A 93 15.12 -12.89 15.54
CA GLY A 93 16.20 -13.85 15.36
C GLY A 93 17.32 -13.24 14.50
N GLU A 94 17.79 -14.00 13.52
CA GLU A 94 18.82 -13.57 12.56
C GLU A 94 18.24 -12.94 11.30
N SER A 95 16.92 -12.68 11.25
CA SER A 95 16.29 -12.16 10.05
C SER A 95 16.85 -10.77 9.71
N PRO A 96 17.40 -10.59 8.49
CA PRO A 96 17.91 -9.29 8.06
C PRO A 96 16.79 -8.30 7.73
N THR A 97 15.52 -8.71 7.77
CA THR A 97 14.36 -7.89 7.42
C THR A 97 13.28 -7.90 8.50
N PRO A 98 12.39 -6.90 8.55
CA PRO A 98 11.32 -6.84 9.53
C PRO A 98 10.40 -8.06 9.48
N VAL A 99 10.22 -8.72 10.63
CA VAL A 99 9.34 -9.89 10.79
C VAL A 99 8.01 -9.51 11.43
N LYS A 100 6.95 -10.28 11.18
CA LYS A 100 5.65 -10.08 11.84
C LYS A 100 5.43 -11.13 12.93
N TYR A 101 4.89 -10.71 14.06
CA TYR A 101 4.59 -11.57 15.20
C TYR A 101 3.55 -10.92 16.12
N GLY A 102 2.94 -11.71 17.00
CA GLY A 102 1.92 -11.22 17.92
C GLY A 102 2.47 -10.17 18.89
N THR A 103 1.76 -9.07 19.11
CA THR A 103 2.19 -8.04 20.08
C THR A 103 1.03 -7.56 20.95
N PRO A 104 1.32 -6.94 22.13
CA PRO A 104 0.30 -6.26 22.91
C PRO A 104 -0.43 -5.14 22.14
N LEU A 105 0.28 -4.41 21.26
CA LEU A 105 -0.34 -3.39 20.41
C LEU A 105 -1.23 -3.99 19.32
N GLY A 106 -0.93 -5.18 18.79
CA GLY A 106 -1.84 -5.91 17.90
C GLY A 106 -3.15 -6.29 18.59
N GLU A 107 -3.08 -6.74 19.84
CA GLU A 107 -4.29 -6.97 20.66
C GLU A 107 -5.07 -5.67 20.93
N GLU A 108 -4.38 -4.54 21.16
CA GLU A 108 -5.05 -3.25 21.31
C GLU A 108 -5.68 -2.76 20.00
N ALA A 109 -5.03 -2.96 18.85
CA ALA A 109 -5.59 -2.63 17.54
C ALA A 109 -6.88 -3.42 17.27
N LYS A 110 -6.91 -4.72 17.62
CA LYS A 110 -8.14 -5.53 17.54
C LYS A 110 -9.22 -5.05 18.52
N ARG A 111 -8.85 -4.65 19.75
CA ARG A 111 -9.82 -4.05 20.70
C ARG A 111 -10.36 -2.71 20.19
N PHE A 112 -9.51 -1.86 19.63
CA PHE A 112 -9.91 -0.61 18.99
C PHE A 112 -10.92 -0.86 17.88
N ALA A 113 -10.64 -1.82 16.99
CA ALA A 113 -11.57 -2.24 15.93
C ALA A 113 -12.93 -2.65 16.50
N ARG A 114 -12.95 -3.50 17.53
CA ARG A 114 -14.18 -3.93 18.21
C ARG A 114 -14.96 -2.76 18.80
N ARG A 115 -14.29 -1.81 19.47
CA ARG A 115 -14.94 -0.59 19.99
C ARG A 115 -15.44 0.31 18.88
N PHE A 116 -14.70 0.44 17.78
CA PHE A 116 -15.10 1.26 16.65
C PHE A 116 -16.39 0.74 16.01
N PHE A 117 -16.50 -0.58 15.80
CA PHE A 117 -17.66 -1.22 15.17
C PHE A 117 -18.77 -1.60 16.17
N TYR A 118 -18.61 -1.31 17.46
CA TYR A 118 -19.67 -1.54 18.45
C TYR A 118 -20.94 -0.77 18.07
N GLY A 119 -22.09 -1.46 18.05
CA GLY A 119 -23.38 -0.90 17.64
C GLY A 119 -23.52 -0.60 16.13
N VAL A 120 -22.51 -0.94 15.30
CA VAL A 120 -22.59 -0.76 13.85
C VAL A 120 -23.18 -2.01 13.22
N HIS A 121 -24.33 -1.89 12.55
CA HIS A 121 -24.95 -3.03 11.86
C HIS A 121 -24.45 -3.20 10.42
N SER A 122 -24.15 -2.10 9.73
CA SER A 122 -23.72 -2.13 8.33
C SER A 122 -22.58 -1.16 8.06
N VAL A 123 -21.78 -1.51 7.07
CA VAL A 123 -20.65 -0.70 6.60
C VAL A 123 -20.76 -0.45 5.11
N ARG A 124 -20.31 0.72 4.68
CA ARG A 124 -20.10 1.03 3.26
C ARG A 124 -18.67 0.68 2.90
N LEU A 125 -18.51 -0.11 1.85
CA LEU A 125 -17.21 -0.52 1.32
C LEU A 125 -16.92 0.23 0.04
N GLU A 126 -15.69 0.73 -0.09
CA GLU A 126 -15.23 1.43 -1.27
C GLU A 126 -13.83 0.98 -1.67
N TYR A 127 -13.60 0.76 -2.96
CA TYR A 127 -12.26 0.51 -3.48
C TYR A 127 -11.40 1.78 -3.43
N ASP A 128 -10.10 1.59 -3.24
CA ASP A 128 -9.12 2.67 -3.36
C ASP A 128 -8.78 2.96 -4.83
N ASP A 129 -8.51 1.89 -5.60
CA ASP A 129 -8.28 1.94 -7.05
C ASP A 129 -9.23 0.93 -7.72
N PRO A 130 -10.28 1.37 -8.43
CA PRO A 130 -11.23 0.46 -9.07
C PRO A 130 -10.59 -0.44 -10.14
N ARG A 131 -9.39 -0.10 -10.62
CA ARG A 131 -8.61 -0.91 -11.58
C ARG A 131 -7.87 -2.08 -10.90
N GLN A 132 -7.82 -2.10 -9.57
CA GLN A 132 -7.25 -3.19 -8.78
C GLN A 132 -8.13 -3.46 -7.55
N PRO A 133 -9.32 -4.05 -7.75
CA PRO A 133 -10.28 -4.26 -6.67
C PRO A 133 -9.87 -5.38 -5.71
N ARG A 134 -9.00 -6.30 -6.15
CA ARG A 134 -8.59 -7.48 -5.38
C ARG A 134 -7.07 -7.54 -5.23
N GLY A 135 -6.62 -8.07 -4.10
CA GLY A 135 -5.20 -8.29 -3.80
C GLY A 135 -4.73 -9.70 -4.20
N TYR A 136 -3.46 -10.00 -3.92
CA TYR A 136 -2.80 -11.25 -4.28
C TYR A 136 -3.57 -12.53 -3.91
N TYR A 137 -4.17 -12.55 -2.71
CA TYR A 137 -4.95 -13.70 -2.19
C TYR A 137 -6.44 -13.63 -2.56
N GLY A 138 -6.84 -12.79 -3.53
CA GLY A 138 -8.23 -12.63 -3.95
C GLY A 138 -9.11 -11.77 -3.04
N ARG A 139 -8.60 -11.30 -1.88
CA ARG A 139 -9.33 -10.41 -0.95
C ARG A 139 -9.66 -9.07 -1.60
N HIS A 140 -10.84 -8.53 -1.28
CA HIS A 140 -11.21 -7.16 -1.68
C HIS A 140 -10.31 -6.14 -0.98
N LEU A 141 -9.79 -5.16 -1.75
CA LEU A 141 -8.93 -4.08 -1.28
C LEU A 141 -9.75 -2.81 -1.02
N VAL A 142 -10.22 -2.62 0.22
CA VAL A 142 -11.27 -1.64 0.51
C VAL A 142 -10.94 -0.69 1.65
N HIS A 143 -11.55 0.49 1.56
CA HIS A 143 -11.82 1.39 2.65
C HIS A 143 -13.17 1.04 3.27
N VAL A 144 -13.24 1.08 4.61
CA VAL A 144 -14.47 0.79 5.36
C VAL A 144 -15.00 2.07 5.98
N PHE A 145 -16.27 2.36 5.71
CA PHE A 145 -17.00 3.46 6.33
C PHE A 145 -18.12 2.89 7.20
N ALA A 146 -18.13 3.24 8.48
CA ALA A 146 -19.23 2.92 9.40
C ALA A 146 -20.09 4.16 9.63
N LYS A 147 -21.40 4.01 9.69
CA LYS A 147 -22.29 5.12 10.06
C LYS A 147 -22.36 5.21 11.59
N LYS A 148 -21.87 6.31 12.15
CA LYS A 148 -21.89 6.62 13.59
C LYS A 148 -22.45 8.02 13.79
N ASP A 149 -23.44 8.16 14.66
CA ASP A 149 -24.10 9.44 14.96
C ASP A 149 -24.57 10.18 13.69
N GLY A 150 -25.25 9.43 12.80
CA GLY A 150 -25.74 9.94 11.51
C GLY A 150 -24.66 10.15 10.44
N THR A 151 -23.37 10.09 10.78
CA THR A 151 -22.25 10.45 9.88
C THR A 151 -21.41 9.22 9.50
N TRP A 152 -20.89 9.19 8.27
CA TRP A 152 -19.95 8.16 7.84
C TRP A 152 -18.54 8.44 8.39
N ARG A 153 -17.98 7.48 9.13
CA ARG A 153 -16.62 7.52 9.68
C ARG A 153 -15.74 6.50 8.97
N HIS A 154 -14.58 6.94 8.50
CA HIS A 154 -13.63 6.14 7.74
C HIS A 154 -12.70 5.35 8.66
N TYR A 155 -13.00 4.07 8.90
CA TYR A 155 -12.28 3.26 9.88
C TYR A 155 -10.77 3.20 9.63
N ASN A 156 -10.34 2.98 8.39
CA ASN A 156 -8.91 2.87 8.06
C ASN A 156 -8.15 4.13 8.47
N LEU A 157 -8.72 5.31 8.21
CA LEU A 157 -8.14 6.60 8.59
C LEU A 157 -8.13 6.78 10.12
N GLU A 158 -9.23 6.45 10.80
CA GLU A 158 -9.30 6.52 12.27
C GLU A 158 -8.31 5.57 12.95
N ALA A 159 -8.04 4.39 12.38
CA ALA A 159 -7.03 3.46 12.89
C ALA A 159 -5.62 4.08 12.84
N VAL A 160 -5.29 4.81 11.76
CA VAL A 160 -4.02 5.55 11.67
C VAL A 160 -4.01 6.72 12.65
N ARG A 161 -5.08 7.52 12.71
CA ARG A 161 -5.19 8.67 13.64
C ARG A 161 -5.10 8.27 15.11
N ALA A 162 -5.57 7.08 15.45
CA ALA A 162 -5.48 6.51 16.79
C ALA A 162 -4.11 5.86 17.09
N GLY A 163 -3.21 5.78 16.10
CA GLY A 163 -1.91 5.13 16.23
C GLY A 163 -1.98 3.60 16.30
N MET A 164 -3.07 2.97 15.85
CA MET A 164 -3.20 1.51 15.82
C MET A 164 -2.50 0.88 14.62
N SER A 165 -2.19 1.70 13.61
CA SER A 165 -1.47 1.33 12.40
C SER A 165 -0.67 2.55 11.93
N PRO A 166 0.51 2.38 11.33
CA PRO A 166 1.08 3.42 10.48
C PRO A 166 0.24 3.56 9.19
N TYR A 167 0.47 4.63 8.43
CA TYR A 167 0.02 4.69 7.05
C TYR A 167 0.84 3.70 6.20
N PHE A 168 0.21 2.60 5.81
CA PHE A 168 0.88 1.48 5.15
C PHE A 168 0.98 1.69 3.62
N THR A 169 2.16 2.14 3.17
CA THR A 169 2.41 2.56 1.78
C THR A 169 3.15 1.51 0.92
N LYS A 170 3.43 0.31 1.46
CA LYS A 170 4.25 -0.75 0.82
C LYS A 170 3.85 -1.08 -0.63
N TYR A 171 2.55 -0.99 -0.94
CA TYR A 171 1.96 -1.31 -2.24
C TYR A 171 1.53 -0.06 -3.04
N GLY A 172 2.03 1.11 -2.65
CA GLY A 172 1.71 2.40 -3.25
C GLY A 172 0.89 3.29 -2.32
N TYR A 173 0.83 4.58 -2.64
CA TYR A 173 -0.03 5.52 -1.94
C TYR A 173 -1.51 5.24 -2.26
N SER A 174 -2.37 5.48 -1.27
CA SER A 174 -3.82 5.53 -1.48
C SER A 174 -4.13 6.52 -2.60
N LYS A 175 -4.91 6.10 -3.60
CA LYS A 175 -5.28 6.97 -4.73
C LYS A 175 -6.25 8.07 -4.34
N ARG A 176 -6.95 7.89 -3.22
CA ARG A 176 -8.07 8.74 -2.83
C ARG A 176 -7.83 9.53 -1.55
N PHE A 177 -7.06 8.97 -0.62
CA PHE A 177 -6.93 9.51 0.74
C PHE A 177 -5.49 9.71 1.18
N HIS A 178 -4.53 9.79 0.24
CA HIS A 178 -3.11 9.89 0.59
C HIS A 178 -2.81 11.02 1.59
N LEU A 179 -3.29 12.24 1.33
CA LEU A 179 -3.04 13.40 2.20
C LEU A 179 -3.70 13.23 3.57
N ALA A 180 -4.94 12.74 3.60
CA ALA A 180 -5.64 12.47 4.86
C ALA A 180 -4.89 11.45 5.73
N PHE A 181 -4.35 10.39 5.14
CA PHE A 181 -3.54 9.42 5.88
C PHE A 181 -2.21 9.98 6.38
N VAL A 182 -1.56 10.86 5.60
CA VAL A 182 -0.34 11.56 6.03
C VAL A 182 -0.64 12.44 7.24
N GLU A 183 -1.71 13.24 7.17
CA GLU A 183 -2.16 14.10 8.26
C GLU A 183 -2.53 13.27 9.51
N ALA A 184 -3.32 12.21 9.35
CA ALA A 184 -3.71 11.34 10.45
C ALA A 184 -2.49 10.68 11.15
N GLN A 185 -1.46 10.29 10.39
CA GLN A 185 -0.24 9.75 10.97
C GLN A 185 0.53 10.84 11.73
N GLN A 186 0.66 12.04 11.17
CA GLN A 186 1.30 13.17 11.83
C GLN A 186 0.59 13.54 13.13
N GLU A 187 -0.74 13.58 13.14
CA GLU A 187 -1.56 13.77 14.34
C GLU A 187 -1.24 12.70 15.40
N ALA A 188 -1.21 11.42 15.00
CA ALA A 188 -0.95 10.30 15.91
C ALA A 188 0.48 10.35 16.49
N GLN A 189 1.46 10.74 15.67
CA GLN A 189 2.85 10.93 16.09
C GLN A 189 3.00 12.09 17.06
N ALA A 190 2.45 13.25 16.73
CA ALA A 190 2.50 14.44 17.59
C ALA A 190 1.82 14.21 18.94
N ALA A 191 0.68 13.51 18.93
CA ALA A 191 -0.06 13.13 20.13
C ALA A 191 0.48 11.87 20.82
N LYS A 192 1.56 11.25 20.31
CA LYS A 192 2.20 10.04 20.87
C LYS A 192 1.20 8.92 21.14
N ARG A 193 0.33 8.61 20.17
CA ARG A 193 -0.74 7.60 20.30
C ARG A 193 -0.29 6.23 19.83
N GLY A 194 -0.78 5.17 20.47
CA GLY A 194 -0.62 3.79 20.01
C GLY A 194 0.84 3.41 19.80
N ILE A 195 1.20 3.00 18.57
CA ILE A 195 2.58 2.64 18.19
C ILE A 195 3.58 3.81 18.31
N TRP A 196 3.12 5.04 18.47
CA TRP A 196 3.96 6.23 18.68
C TRP A 196 4.11 6.60 20.16
N ALA A 197 3.45 5.88 21.07
CA ALA A 197 3.50 6.18 22.50
C ALA A 197 4.83 5.71 23.13
N PRO A 198 5.44 6.51 24.02
CA PRO A 198 6.61 6.09 24.78
C PRO A 198 6.31 4.80 25.56
N GLY A 199 7.20 3.81 25.45
CA GLY A 199 7.06 2.53 26.15
C GLY A 199 6.00 1.59 25.58
N ALA A 200 5.39 1.91 24.43
CA ALA A 200 4.45 1.00 23.79
C ALA A 200 5.14 -0.31 23.35
N LYS A 201 4.48 -1.44 23.63
CA LYS A 201 4.96 -2.78 23.30
C LYS A 201 4.51 -3.15 21.87
N HIS A 202 5.23 -2.63 20.89
CA HIS A 202 4.96 -2.74 19.46
C HIS A 202 6.20 -3.25 18.70
N TYR A 203 6.12 -3.42 17.39
CA TYR A 203 7.28 -3.76 16.56
C TYR A 203 8.38 -2.70 16.71
N PRO A 204 9.60 -3.05 17.14
CA PRO A 204 10.63 -2.07 17.46
C PRO A 204 11.29 -1.45 16.21
N ASP A 205 10.95 -1.93 15.01
CA ASP A 205 11.61 -1.63 13.74
C ASP A 205 10.74 -0.77 12.79
N TYR A 206 9.88 0.11 13.33
CA TYR A 206 9.03 0.97 12.50
C TYR A 206 9.83 1.91 11.59
N ASP A 207 10.96 2.47 12.04
CA ASP A 207 11.79 3.33 11.19
C ASP A 207 12.29 2.58 9.94
N GLU A 208 12.73 1.33 10.11
CA GLU A 208 13.15 0.44 9.01
C GLU A 208 11.97 0.14 8.07
N ARG A 209 10.80 -0.22 8.64
CA ARG A 209 9.59 -0.53 7.88
C ARG A 209 9.11 0.66 7.06
N LEU A 210 9.00 1.84 7.67
CA LEU A 210 8.50 3.05 7.02
C LEU A 210 9.45 3.50 5.91
N ALA A 211 10.77 3.51 6.16
CA ALA A 211 11.76 3.83 5.13
C ALA A 211 11.65 2.89 3.92
N TRP A 212 11.49 1.59 4.18
CA TRP A 212 11.28 0.60 3.13
C TRP A 212 9.99 0.81 2.35
N TRP A 213 8.86 0.96 3.05
CA TRP A 213 7.54 1.11 2.45
C TRP A 213 7.42 2.40 1.64
N ASP A 214 7.91 3.52 2.17
CA ASP A 214 7.87 4.80 1.48
C ASP A 214 8.74 4.80 0.24
N ARG A 215 9.90 4.13 0.27
CA ARG A 215 10.72 3.97 -0.94
C ARG A 215 9.97 3.17 -1.99
N ARG A 216 9.34 2.06 -1.64
CA ARG A 216 8.50 1.27 -2.57
C ARG A 216 7.33 2.10 -3.12
N ALA A 217 6.67 2.88 -2.27
CA ALA A 217 5.58 3.75 -2.66
C ALA A 217 6.01 4.80 -3.70
N ARG A 218 7.19 5.41 -3.49
CA ARG A 218 7.80 6.35 -4.45
C ARG A 218 8.12 5.68 -5.78
N GLN A 219 8.65 4.45 -5.78
CA GLN A 219 8.92 3.72 -7.02
C GLN A 219 7.63 3.45 -7.81
N ILE A 220 6.57 3.03 -7.13
CA ILE A 220 5.25 2.81 -7.73
C ILE A 220 4.68 4.12 -8.27
N ALA A 221 4.67 5.19 -7.48
CA ALA A 221 4.14 6.49 -7.90
C ALA A 221 4.91 7.06 -9.10
N ARG A 222 6.23 6.86 -9.14
CA ARG A 222 7.07 7.24 -10.28
C ARG A 222 6.70 6.43 -11.52
N PHE A 223 6.56 5.11 -11.41
CA PHE A 223 6.13 4.27 -12.52
C PHE A 223 4.78 4.74 -13.05
N GLU A 224 3.81 4.93 -12.15
CA GLU A 224 2.46 5.31 -12.52
C GLU A 224 2.42 6.64 -13.27
N LYS A 225 3.16 7.64 -12.76
CA LYS A 225 3.23 8.97 -13.38
C LYS A 225 3.91 8.96 -14.75
N ARG A 226 4.95 8.14 -14.92
CA ARG A 226 5.80 8.19 -16.12
C ARG A 226 5.44 7.18 -17.18
N TYR A 227 4.91 6.02 -16.83
CA TYR A 227 4.86 4.85 -17.72
C TYR A 227 3.51 4.14 -17.77
N GLU A 228 2.60 4.36 -16.82
CA GLU A 228 1.28 3.70 -16.83
C GLU A 228 0.54 4.00 -18.15
N GLY A 229 -0.08 2.96 -18.71
CA GLY A 229 -0.79 3.06 -19.99
C GLY A 229 0.10 3.20 -21.24
N ARG A 230 1.42 3.42 -21.11
CA ARG A 230 2.30 3.54 -22.28
C ARG A 230 2.52 2.19 -22.96
N PRO A 231 2.49 2.12 -24.31
CA PRO A 231 2.86 0.91 -25.04
C PRO A 231 4.28 0.44 -24.67
N GLY A 232 4.45 -0.88 -24.54
CA GLY A 232 5.75 -1.47 -24.19
C GLY A 232 6.16 -1.34 -22.71
N TYR A 233 5.33 -0.74 -21.84
CA TYR A 233 5.54 -0.76 -20.39
C TYR A 233 4.47 -1.61 -19.71
N VAL A 234 4.91 -2.59 -18.91
CA VAL A 234 4.03 -3.51 -18.19
C VAL A 234 4.40 -3.52 -16.71
N ARG A 235 3.44 -3.24 -15.84
CA ARG A 235 3.58 -3.40 -14.40
C ARG A 235 3.00 -4.73 -13.96
N LEU A 236 3.81 -5.53 -13.29
CA LEU A 236 3.37 -6.77 -12.65
C LEU A 236 2.55 -6.48 -11.38
N GLY A 237 1.76 -7.46 -10.94
CA GLY A 237 0.80 -7.29 -9.85
C GLY A 237 -0.40 -6.43 -10.24
N ARG A 238 -0.78 -6.39 -11.54
CA ARG A 238 -2.00 -5.77 -12.05
C ARG A 238 -2.76 -6.80 -12.90
N PRO A 239 -4.12 -6.77 -12.89
CA PRO A 239 -4.92 -7.57 -13.82
C PRO A 239 -4.49 -7.34 -15.28
N GLY A 240 -4.43 -8.42 -16.07
CA GLY A 240 -4.07 -8.37 -17.49
C GLY A 240 -2.59 -8.14 -17.81
N ALA A 241 -1.71 -7.99 -16.80
CA ALA A 241 -0.28 -7.77 -17.06
C ALA A 241 0.37 -8.94 -17.81
N MET A 242 0.01 -10.19 -17.47
CA MET A 242 0.53 -11.38 -18.14
C MET A 242 0.00 -11.53 -19.56
N ASP A 243 -1.27 -11.20 -19.80
CA ASP A 243 -1.86 -11.20 -21.16
C ASP A 243 -1.15 -10.19 -22.07
N ARG A 244 -0.84 -9.00 -21.53
CA ARG A 244 -0.04 -8.00 -22.25
C ARG A 244 1.38 -8.48 -22.58
N LEU A 245 1.97 -9.31 -21.71
CA LEU A 245 3.29 -9.90 -21.95
C LEU A 245 3.22 -11.03 -22.98
N LEU A 246 2.19 -11.87 -22.92
CA LEU A 246 1.89 -12.88 -23.93
C LEU A 246 1.74 -12.24 -25.32
N ALA A 247 0.92 -11.18 -25.43
CA ALA A 247 0.74 -10.44 -26.67
C ALA A 247 1.99 -9.67 -27.14
N ALA A 248 3.02 -9.58 -26.30
CA ALA A 248 4.29 -8.93 -26.59
C ALA A 248 5.41 -9.94 -26.92
N GLU A 249 5.10 -11.22 -27.16
CA GLU A 249 6.08 -12.21 -27.62
C GLU A 249 6.92 -11.67 -28.79
N GLY A 250 8.25 -11.86 -28.69
CA GLY A 250 9.22 -11.38 -29.67
C GLY A 250 9.44 -9.87 -29.66
N ARG A 251 8.72 -9.08 -28.84
CA ARG A 251 8.91 -7.63 -28.74
C ARG A 251 9.77 -7.27 -27.53
N THR A 252 10.50 -6.17 -27.65
CA THR A 252 11.20 -5.58 -26.50
C THR A 252 10.24 -4.72 -25.69
N VAL A 253 10.06 -5.06 -24.41
CA VAL A 253 9.23 -4.31 -23.46
C VAL A 253 10.02 -3.96 -22.20
N THR A 254 9.47 -3.09 -21.37
CA THR A 254 9.95 -2.81 -20.02
C THR A 254 8.95 -3.34 -18.99
N VAL A 255 9.38 -4.32 -18.21
CA VAL A 255 8.62 -4.91 -17.10
C VAL A 255 9.00 -4.23 -15.80
N PHE A 256 8.02 -3.78 -15.03
CA PHE A 256 8.19 -3.23 -13.70
C PHE A 256 7.62 -4.19 -12.66
N GLY A 257 8.46 -4.69 -11.75
CA GLY A 257 8.08 -5.70 -10.76
C GLY A 257 9.08 -5.82 -9.62
N THR A 258 8.71 -6.54 -8.55
CA THR A 258 9.61 -6.84 -7.42
C THR A 258 10.24 -8.20 -7.60
N ILE A 259 11.56 -8.35 -7.44
CA ILE A 259 12.17 -9.69 -7.31
C ILE A 259 11.70 -10.30 -5.99
N ALA A 260 10.99 -11.42 -6.07
CA ALA A 260 10.37 -12.08 -4.93
C ALA A 260 11.04 -13.41 -4.57
N GLU A 261 11.54 -14.12 -5.56
CA GLU A 261 12.15 -15.43 -5.39
C GLU A 261 13.28 -15.61 -6.40
N MET A 262 14.27 -16.43 -6.04
CA MET A 262 15.40 -16.78 -6.88
C MET A 262 15.79 -18.23 -6.66
N ARG A 263 16.19 -18.91 -7.73
CA ARG A 263 16.82 -20.24 -7.69
C ARG A 263 18.17 -20.13 -8.40
N LEU A 264 19.25 -20.16 -7.62
CA LEU A 264 20.60 -19.77 -8.06
C LEU A 264 21.65 -20.89 -7.88
N ASP A 265 21.23 -22.08 -7.48
CA ASP A 265 22.04 -23.26 -7.18
C ASP A 265 22.52 -24.00 -8.44
N GLU A 266 21.66 -24.09 -9.48
CA GLU A 266 22.01 -24.71 -10.75
C GLU A 266 21.35 -24.03 -11.96
N ALA A 267 21.94 -24.22 -13.14
CA ALA A 267 21.38 -23.71 -14.38
C ALA A 267 20.19 -24.56 -14.87
N PRO A 268 19.14 -23.95 -15.47
CA PRO A 268 18.97 -22.52 -15.64
C PRO A 268 18.67 -21.83 -14.30
N TYR A 269 19.38 -20.73 -14.06
CA TYR A 269 19.17 -19.84 -12.92
C TYR A 269 17.91 -19.02 -13.14
N LEU A 270 17.06 -18.96 -12.14
CA LEU A 270 15.75 -18.31 -12.23
C LEU A 270 15.64 -17.16 -11.23
N VAL A 271 15.19 -16.01 -11.74
CA VAL A 271 14.88 -14.82 -10.94
C VAL A 271 13.44 -14.44 -11.24
N TRP A 272 12.56 -14.55 -10.25
CA TRP A 272 11.13 -14.31 -10.43
C TRP A 272 10.75 -12.92 -9.98
N LEU A 273 10.11 -12.19 -10.88
CA LEU A 273 9.39 -10.96 -10.56
C LEU A 273 7.95 -11.31 -10.15
N ALA A 274 7.57 -10.92 -8.93
CA ALA A 274 6.26 -11.25 -8.36
C ALA A 274 5.10 -10.75 -9.22
N HIS A 275 4.15 -11.64 -9.45
CA HIS A 275 2.84 -11.38 -10.03
C HIS A 275 1.75 -12.13 -9.26
N GLU A 276 0.47 -11.90 -9.56
CA GLU A 276 -0.63 -12.51 -8.81
C GLU A 276 -0.71 -14.04 -9.00
N LYS A 277 -1.24 -14.74 -7.98
CA LYS A 277 -1.58 -16.17 -8.04
C LYS A 277 -0.41 -17.11 -8.40
N LYS A 278 0.81 -16.80 -7.93
CA LYS A 278 2.05 -17.53 -8.25
C LYS A 278 2.35 -17.63 -9.76
N ASN A 279 1.78 -16.72 -10.56
CA ASN A 279 2.06 -16.64 -11.99
C ASN A 279 3.19 -15.64 -12.26
N ASP A 280 4.30 -15.81 -11.54
CA ASP A 280 5.42 -14.88 -11.53
C ASP A 280 6.14 -14.84 -12.89
N PHE A 281 6.70 -13.68 -13.22
CA PHE A 281 7.42 -13.48 -14.48
C PHE A 281 8.89 -13.86 -14.31
N ALA A 282 9.36 -14.84 -15.08
CA ALA A 282 10.72 -15.36 -14.96
C ALA A 282 11.74 -14.56 -15.79
N LEU A 283 12.87 -14.24 -15.17
CA LEU A 283 14.12 -13.92 -15.86
C LEU A 283 15.01 -15.16 -15.78
N VAL A 284 15.47 -15.65 -16.93
CA VAL A 284 16.14 -16.96 -17.06
C VAL A 284 17.57 -16.75 -17.55
N ALA A 285 18.56 -17.22 -16.79
CA ALA A 285 19.95 -17.24 -17.19
C ALA A 285 20.45 -18.69 -17.34
N PHE A 286 21.13 -19.00 -18.44
CA PHE A 286 21.63 -20.35 -18.73
C PHE A 286 23.09 -20.58 -18.29
N ASP A 287 23.81 -19.51 -17.98
CA ASP A 287 25.17 -19.57 -17.43
C ASP A 287 25.40 -18.48 -16.36
N GLU A 288 26.51 -18.61 -15.63
CA GLU A 288 26.85 -17.66 -14.56
C GLU A 288 27.11 -16.24 -15.07
N ALA A 289 27.63 -16.08 -16.28
CA ALA A 289 27.94 -14.77 -16.84
C ALA A 289 26.65 -13.99 -17.13
N GLU A 290 25.63 -14.67 -17.65
CA GLU A 290 24.27 -14.17 -17.79
C GLU A 290 23.65 -13.81 -16.43
N LEU A 291 23.78 -14.70 -15.43
CA LEU A 291 23.25 -14.43 -14.08
C LEU A 291 23.90 -13.18 -13.46
N LYS A 292 25.23 -13.05 -13.59
CA LYS A 292 26.00 -11.89 -13.08
C LYS A 292 25.50 -10.57 -13.68
N LYS A 293 25.10 -10.56 -14.97
CA LYS A 293 24.49 -9.36 -15.61
C LYS A 293 23.18 -8.94 -14.95
N LEU A 294 22.39 -9.89 -14.44
CA LEU A 294 21.16 -9.57 -13.72
C LEU A 294 21.44 -8.99 -12.34
N SER A 295 22.53 -9.41 -11.69
CA SER A 295 22.91 -9.01 -10.32
C SER A 295 21.72 -9.09 -9.33
N PRO A 296 20.97 -10.21 -9.28
CA PRO A 296 19.65 -10.23 -8.68
C PRO A 296 19.65 -9.95 -7.16
N GLY A 297 20.73 -10.32 -6.45
CA GLY A 297 20.90 -9.98 -5.04
C GLY A 297 20.93 -8.47 -4.74
N LYS A 298 21.46 -7.65 -5.66
CA LYS A 298 21.45 -6.17 -5.54
C LYS A 298 20.04 -5.58 -5.50
N TRP A 299 19.10 -6.27 -6.12
CA TRP A 299 17.76 -5.78 -6.40
C TRP A 299 16.69 -6.43 -5.51
N TYR A 300 17.05 -7.46 -4.75
CA TYR A 300 16.11 -8.23 -3.94
C TYR A 300 15.30 -7.33 -2.99
N GLY A 301 13.98 -7.55 -2.94
CA GLY A 301 13.07 -6.75 -2.11
C GLY A 301 12.67 -5.37 -2.67
N TRP A 302 13.22 -4.95 -3.82
CA TRP A 302 12.92 -3.68 -4.48
C TRP A 302 12.14 -3.85 -5.78
N TYR A 303 11.43 -2.81 -6.21
CA TYR A 303 10.93 -2.77 -7.57
C TYR A 303 12.07 -2.45 -8.55
N VAL A 304 12.10 -3.18 -9.66
CA VAL A 304 13.04 -2.97 -10.75
C VAL A 304 12.29 -2.83 -12.07
N TYR A 305 12.95 -2.13 -12.99
CA TYR A 305 12.62 -2.09 -14.40
C TYR A 305 13.54 -3.07 -15.12
N VAL A 306 12.96 -3.97 -15.93
CA VAL A 306 13.69 -4.91 -16.76
C VAL A 306 13.28 -4.69 -18.20
N ARG A 307 14.21 -4.23 -19.04
CA ARG A 307 13.98 -4.03 -20.47
C ARG A 307 14.62 -5.15 -21.25
N GLY A 308 13.81 -5.94 -21.94
CA GLY A 308 14.28 -7.10 -22.71
C GLY A 308 13.24 -7.59 -23.70
N ARG A 309 13.63 -8.54 -24.55
CA ARG A 309 12.72 -9.23 -25.48
C ARG A 309 11.92 -10.29 -24.71
N VAL A 310 10.61 -10.29 -24.87
CA VAL A 310 9.75 -11.33 -24.28
C VAL A 310 9.85 -12.59 -25.13
N SER A 311 10.00 -13.73 -24.47
CA SER A 311 9.89 -15.07 -25.07
C SER A 311 8.89 -15.90 -24.29
N LEU A 312 8.44 -17.02 -24.87
CA LEU A 312 7.56 -17.95 -24.19
C LEU A 312 8.31 -19.23 -23.80
N TYR A 313 7.98 -19.78 -22.63
CA TYR A 313 8.36 -21.12 -22.22
C TYR A 313 7.11 -21.86 -21.75
N ARG A 314 6.76 -22.96 -22.44
CA ARG A 314 5.53 -23.72 -22.19
C ARG A 314 4.28 -22.81 -22.14
N GLY A 315 4.22 -21.85 -23.06
CA GLY A 315 3.12 -20.87 -23.14
C GLY A 315 3.12 -19.78 -22.07
N ARG A 316 4.16 -19.68 -21.21
CA ARG A 316 4.29 -18.62 -20.20
C ARG A 316 5.32 -17.58 -20.61
N PRO A 317 5.06 -16.28 -20.42
CA PRO A 317 5.99 -15.24 -20.82
C PRO A 317 7.16 -15.14 -19.83
N GLN A 318 8.35 -14.92 -20.37
CA GLN A 318 9.62 -14.79 -19.65
C GLN A 318 10.59 -13.87 -20.42
N MET A 319 11.71 -13.54 -19.80
CA MET A 319 12.87 -12.93 -20.47
C MET A 319 14.11 -13.79 -20.26
N LYS A 320 14.85 -14.08 -21.33
CA LYS A 320 16.19 -14.67 -21.23
C LYS A 320 17.19 -13.57 -20.88
N ALA A 321 18.13 -13.84 -19.99
CA ALA A 321 19.15 -12.90 -19.54
C ALA A 321 20.01 -12.35 -20.70
N ALA A 322 20.34 -13.19 -21.69
CA ALA A 322 20.99 -12.75 -22.93
C ALA A 322 20.22 -11.66 -23.71
N GLU A 323 18.89 -11.62 -23.59
CA GLU A 323 18.03 -10.69 -24.31
C GLU A 323 17.59 -9.48 -23.45
N ILE A 324 18.03 -9.42 -22.19
CA ILE A 324 17.82 -8.29 -21.31
C ILE A 324 18.86 -7.22 -21.63
N ARG A 325 18.36 -6.08 -22.13
CA ARG A 325 19.18 -4.91 -22.47
C ARG A 325 19.57 -4.12 -21.22
N ARG A 326 18.71 -4.10 -20.20
CA ARG A 326 18.93 -3.32 -18.98
C ARG A 326 18.05 -3.80 -17.84
N ILE A 327 18.62 -3.84 -16.63
CA ILE A 327 17.90 -3.86 -15.36
C ILE A 327 18.30 -2.62 -14.54
N TRP A 328 17.32 -1.89 -14.00
CA TRP A 328 17.59 -0.70 -13.20
C TRP A 328 16.48 -0.40 -12.19
N MET A 329 16.78 0.51 -11.29
CA MET A 329 15.85 1.09 -10.34
C MET A 329 15.84 2.61 -10.54
N GLU A 330 14.67 3.23 -10.40
CA GLU A 330 14.51 4.68 -10.45
C GLU A 330 14.11 5.29 -9.11
#